data_AF-A0A7X7UZ10-F1
#
_entry.id   AF-A0A7X7UZ10-F1
#
_cell.length_a   1.000
_cell.length_b   1.000
_cell.length_c   1.000
_cell.angle_alpha   90.00
_cell.angle_beta   90.00
_cell.angle_gamma   90.00
#
_symmetry.space_group_name_H-M   'P 1'
#
loop_
_entity.id
_entity.type
_entity.pdbx_description
1 polymer ?
#
loop_
_entity_poly.entity_id
_entity_poly.type
_entity_poly.pdbx_seq_one_letter_code
_entity_poly.pdbx_strand_id
1 'polypeptide(L)'
;MEKSQAINELGKKLNKDIEILDTVYSDMVEAIHLKPQGNELEELRLYVDNLYTMLNRTVFRIQEVKNSIAEEKQLLLETWNPPA
;
A
#
# COMPACT_ATOMS: atom_id res chain seq x y z
N MET A 1 -1.90 23.55 21.39
CA MET A 1 -0.62 23.34 20.67
C MET A 1 -0.46 21.88 20.26
N GLU A 2 -0.67 20.92 21.19
CA GLU A 2 -0.57 19.47 20.93
C GLU A 2 -1.52 18.92 19.85
N LYS A 3 -2.78 19.37 19.78
CA LYS A 3 -3.74 18.93 18.74
C LYS A 3 -3.27 19.23 17.32
N SER A 4 -2.65 20.38 17.08
CA SER A 4 -2.16 20.76 15.74
C SER A 4 -0.96 19.91 15.32
N GLN A 5 -0.15 19.47 16.28
CA GLN A 5 0.99 18.59 16.03
C GLN A 5 0.53 17.17 15.72
N ALA A 6 -0.45 16.64 16.46
CA ALA A 6 -1.04 15.33 16.20
C ALA A 6 -1.69 15.25 14.81
N ILE A 7 -2.40 16.30 14.37
CA ILE A 7 -2.99 16.37 13.03
C ILE A 7 -1.91 16.37 11.94
N ASN A 8 -0.82 17.11 12.14
CA ASN A 8 0.28 17.14 11.18
C ASN A 8 1.00 15.79 11.07
N GLU A 9 1.21 15.08 12.18
CA GLU A 9 1.82 13.75 12.17
C GLU A 9 0.89 12.70 11.53
N LEU A 10 -0.43 12.78 11.78
CA LEU A 10 -1.41 11.94 11.09
C LEU A 10 -1.40 12.19 9.57
N GLY A 11 -1.35 13.45 9.15
CA GLY A 11 -1.27 13.81 7.74
C GLY A 11 -0.02 13.25 7.04
N LYS A 12 1.14 13.24 7.74
CA LYS A 12 2.37 12.64 7.20
C LYS A 12 2.25 11.13 7.03
N LYS A 13 1.67 10.42 8.01
CA LYS A 13 1.50 8.98 7.92
C LYS A 13 0.54 8.57 6.81
N LEU A 14 -0.60 9.26 6.69
CA LEU A 14 -1.56 9.03 5.60
C LEU A 14 -0.94 9.27 4.22
N ASN A 15 -0.13 10.33 4.07
CA ASN A 15 0.58 10.57 2.80
C ASN A 15 1.55 9.43 2.47
N LYS A 16 2.28 8.91 3.47
CA LYS A 16 3.15 7.75 3.27
C LYS A 16 2.37 6.50 2.86
N ASP A 17 1.22 6.26 3.47
CA ASP A 17 0.36 5.12 3.12
C ASP A 17 -0.18 5.24 1.69
N ILE A 18 -0.54 6.46 1.26
CA ILE A 18 -0.93 6.74 -0.13
C ILE A 18 0.24 6.47 -1.10
N GLU A 19 1.46 6.92 -0.79
CA GLU A 19 2.65 6.66 -1.61
C GLU A 19 2.92 5.16 -1.78
N ILE A 20 2.71 4.37 -0.73
CA ILE A 20 2.83 2.91 -0.80
C ILE A 20 1.77 2.33 -1.76
N LEU A 21 0.52 2.80 -1.68
CA LEU A 21 -0.55 2.36 -2.56
C LEU A 21 -0.31 2.75 -4.03
N ASP A 22 0.19 3.95 -4.29
CA ASP A 22 0.55 4.41 -5.63
C ASP A 22 1.69 3.58 -6.24
N THR A 23 2.65 3.18 -5.39
CA THR A 23 3.73 2.27 -5.80
C THR A 23 3.17 0.90 -6.16
N VAL A 24 2.27 0.34 -5.34
CA VAL A 24 1.61 -0.94 -5.64
C VAL A 24 0.83 -0.86 -6.94
N TYR A 25 0.05 0.21 -7.14
CA TYR A 25 -0.70 0.42 -8.39
C TYR A 25 0.23 0.48 -9.61
N SER A 26 1.32 1.24 -9.51
CA SER A 26 2.29 1.36 -10.60
C SER A 26 2.96 0.02 -10.94
N ASP A 27 3.39 -0.74 -9.92
CA ASP A 27 3.97 -2.08 -10.09
C ASP A 27 2.97 -3.03 -10.82
N MET A 28 1.68 -2.96 -10.46
CA MET A 28 0.63 -3.76 -11.09
C MET A 28 0.39 -3.35 -12.56
N VAL A 29 0.34 -2.05 -12.83
CA VAL A 29 0.17 -1.52 -14.19
C VAL A 29 1.34 -1.94 -15.08
N GLU A 30 2.57 -1.81 -14.60
CA GLU A 30 3.77 -2.24 -15.33
C GLU A 30 3.72 -3.73 -15.66
N ALA A 31 3.38 -4.58 -14.68
CA ALA A 31 3.27 -6.03 -14.90
C ALA A 31 2.20 -6.41 -15.94
N ILE A 32 1.11 -5.64 -16.05
CA ILE A 32 0.10 -5.85 -17.09
C ILE A 32 0.68 -5.49 -18.47
N HIS A 33 1.42 -4.38 -18.57
CA HIS A 33 2.04 -3.95 -19.83
C HIS A 33 3.15 -4.88 -20.31
N LEU A 34 3.85 -5.53 -19.38
CA LEU A 34 4.92 -6.50 -19.68
C LEU A 34 4.40 -7.87 -20.11
N LYS A 35 3.08 -8.05 -20.26
CA LYS A 35 2.50 -9.32 -20.73
C LYS A 35 3.11 -9.71 -22.10
N PRO A 36 3.74 -10.89 -22.22
CA PRO A 36 4.30 -11.37 -23.47
C PRO A 36 3.23 -11.43 -24.57
N GLN A 37 3.63 -11.01 -25.77
CA GLN A 37 2.79 -11.06 -26.98
C GLN A 37 3.04 -12.33 -27.79
N GLY A 38 4.20 -12.96 -27.60
CA GLY A 38 4.57 -14.23 -28.22
C GLY A 38 4.07 -15.45 -27.44
N ASN A 39 4.28 -16.62 -28.04
CA ASN A 39 3.98 -17.92 -27.42
C ASN A 39 5.25 -18.66 -26.98
N GLU A 40 6.36 -17.94 -26.81
CA GLU A 40 7.60 -18.56 -26.35
C GLU A 40 7.44 -18.98 -24.89
N LEU A 41 7.56 -20.28 -24.65
CA LEU A 41 7.25 -20.88 -23.36
C LEU A 41 8.12 -20.31 -22.23
N GLU A 42 9.38 -20.02 -22.52
CA GLU A 42 10.31 -19.47 -21.53
C GLU A 42 9.95 -18.03 -21.14
N GLU A 43 9.54 -17.20 -22.10
CA GLU A 43 9.07 -15.83 -21.82
C GLU A 43 7.80 -15.84 -20.95
N LEU A 44 6.87 -16.75 -21.25
CA LEU A 44 5.65 -16.92 -20.46
C LEU A 44 5.95 -17.41 -19.05
N ARG A 45 6.89 -18.34 -18.88
CA ARG A 45 7.32 -18.84 -17.57
C ARG A 45 7.94 -17.73 -16.73
N LEU A 46 8.90 -16.99 -17.29
CA LEU A 46 9.55 -15.86 -16.62
C LEU A 46 8.53 -14.78 -16.22
N TYR A 47 7.58 -14.48 -17.11
CA TYR A 47 6.49 -13.55 -16.82
C TYR A 47 5.65 -14.00 -15.62
N VAL A 48 5.27 -15.28 -15.58
CA VAL A 48 4.48 -15.85 -14.46
C VAL A 48 5.27 -15.83 -13.15
N ASP A 49 6.55 -16.19 -13.15
CA ASP A 49 7.39 -16.18 -11.94
C ASP A 49 7.55 -14.75 -11.39
N ASN A 50 7.71 -13.77 -12.28
CA ASN A 50 7.76 -12.35 -11.92
C ASN A 50 6.42 -11.84 -11.38
N LEU A 51 5.30 -12.24 -11.99
CA LEU A 51 3.96 -11.92 -11.48
C LEU A 51 3.74 -12.47 -10.08
N TYR A 52 4.09 -13.73 -9.80
CA TYR A 52 3.96 -14.30 -8.46
C TYR A 52 4.77 -13.52 -7.43
N THR A 53 6.00 -13.16 -7.77
CA THR A 53 6.86 -12.36 -6.88
C THR A 53 6.26 -10.98 -6.61
N MET A 54 5.75 -10.31 -7.64
CA MET A 54 5.07 -9.01 -7.52
C MET A 54 3.80 -9.11 -6.67
N LEU A 55 2.98 -10.14 -6.88
CA LEU A 55 1.75 -10.37 -6.12
C LEU A 55 2.05 -10.61 -4.64
N ASN A 56 3.07 -11.42 -4.33
CA ASN A 56 3.50 -11.64 -2.94
C ASN A 56 3.92 -10.32 -2.28
N ARG A 57 4.77 -9.52 -2.95
CA ARG A 57 5.15 -8.18 -2.45
C ARG A 57 3.94 -7.26 -2.24
N THR A 58 2.99 -7.30 -3.17
CA THR A 58 1.75 -6.51 -3.11
C THR A 58 0.93 -6.86 -1.88
N VAL A 59 0.75 -8.14 -1.58
CA VAL A 59 0.04 -8.59 -0.36
C VAL A 59 0.69 -8.04 0.90
N PHE A 60 2.02 -8.10 1.00
CA PHE A 60 2.74 -7.57 2.18
C PHE A 60 2.57 -6.04 2.32
N ARG A 61 2.72 -5.28 1.23
CA ARG A 61 2.54 -3.82 1.24
C ARG A 61 1.12 -3.41 1.60
N ILE A 62 0.12 -4.11 1.08
CA ILE A 62 -1.29 -3.86 1.44
C ILE A 62 -1.52 -4.14 2.93
N GLN A 63 -0.93 -5.22 3.46
CA GLN A 63 -1.05 -5.54 4.88
C GLN A 63 -0.38 -4.48 5.77
N GLU A 64 0.77 -3.94 5.35
CA GLU A 64 1.46 -2.83 6.03
C GLU A 64 0.55 -1.59 6.12
N VAL A 65 -0.02 -1.16 5.00
CA VAL A 65 -0.95 -0.02 4.96
C VAL A 65 -2.17 -0.27 5.85
N LYS A 66 -2.76 -1.47 5.78
CA LYS A 66 -3.91 -1.82 6.64
C LYS A 66 -3.58 -1.76 8.13
N ASN A 67 -2.39 -2.20 8.52
CA ASN A 67 -1.94 -2.14 9.90
C ASN A 67 -1.72 -0.69 10.35
N SER A 68 -1.07 0.13 9.50
CA SER A 68 -0.87 1.57 9.74
C SER A 68 -2.21 2.28 10.00
N ILE A 69 -3.19 2.08 9.12
CA ILE A 69 -4.54 2.66 9.27
C ILE A 69 -5.25 2.16 10.55
N ALA A 70 -5.07 0.89 10.92
CA ALA A 70 -5.68 0.34 12.13
C ALA A 70 -5.11 0.96 13.41
N GLU A 71 -3.79 1.15 13.48
CA GLU A 71 -3.11 1.85 14.58
C GLU A 71 -3.60 3.29 14.69
N GLU A 72 -3.76 3.99 13.57
CA GLU A 72 -4.26 5.37 13.53
C GLU A 72 -5.72 5.48 14.00
N LYS A 73 -6.57 4.55 13.58
CA LYS A 73 -7.97 4.52 14.04
C LYS A 73 -8.07 4.32 15.55
N GLN A 74 -7.20 3.49 16.12
CA GLN A 74 -7.15 3.28 17.56
C GLN A 74 -6.74 4.57 18.30
N LEU A 75 -5.70 5.26 17.82
CA LEU A 75 -5.26 6.55 18.37
C LEU A 75 -6.37 7.62 18.35
N LEU A 76 -7.16 7.69 17.27
CA LEU A 76 -8.27 8.64 17.16
C LEU A 76 -9.41 8.34 18.16
N LEU A 77 -9.69 7.07 18.42
CA LEU A 77 -10.70 6.65 19.41
C LEU A 77 -10.25 6.96 20.84
N GLU A 78 -8.97 6.72 21.15
CA GLU A 78 -8.40 6.99 22.49
C GLU A 78 -8.31 8.49 22.81
N THR A 79 -8.17 9.33 21.78
CA THR A 79 -8.05 10.80 21.93
C THR A 79 -9.38 11.56 21.77
N TRP A 80 -10.48 10.85 21.47
CA TRP A 80 -11.80 11.44 21.34
C TRP A 80 -12.43 11.68 22.73
N ASN A 81 -12.74 12.94 23.03
CA ASN A 81 -13.48 13.32 24.23
C ASN A 81 -14.91 13.71 23.83
N PRO A 82 -15.96 12.95 24.24
CA PRO A 82 -17.34 13.28 23.91
C PRO A 82 -17.72 14.69 24.43
N PRO A 83 -18.55 15.45 23.71
CA PRO A 83 -19.13 16.67 24.25
C PRO A 83 -20.03 16.31 25.46
N ALA A 84 -19.88 17.08 26.54
CA ALA A 84 -20.66 16.96 27.77
C ALA A 84 -22.13 17.35 27.58
#